data_AF-A0A3D6BS71-F1
#
_entry.id   AF-A0A3D6BS71-F1
#
_cell.length_a   1.000
_cell.length_b   1.000
_cell.length_c   1.000
_cell.angle_alpha   90.00
_cell.angle_beta   90.00
_cell.angle_gamma   90.00
#
_symmetry.space_group_name_H-M   'P 1'
#
loop_
_entity.id
_entity.type
_entity.pdbx_description
1 polymer ?
#
loop_
_entity_poly.entity_id
_entity_poly.type
_entity_poly.pdbx_seq_one_letter_code
_entity_poly.pdbx_strand_id
1 'polypeptide(L)'
;KKEAFLDELKKLVDEKKRINTFTDTLHQKIAAVNSEFYDHLKQQHPKLTAYEIKLCALIRINLDTKDIATILNISPASANTSKYRLRKKLNLKPEDDLFDYLNAL
;
A
#
# COMPACT_ATOMS: atom_id res chain seq x y z
N LYS A 1 -22.76 -33.77 -11.16
CA LYS A 1 -23.09 -32.52 -10.41
C LYS A 1 -21.99 -32.13 -9.42
N LYS A 2 -21.58 -33.01 -8.49
CA LYS A 2 -20.50 -32.72 -7.52
C LYS A 2 -19.13 -32.46 -8.18
N GLU A 3 -18.76 -33.23 -9.20
CA GLU A 3 -17.47 -33.06 -9.89
C GLU A 3 -17.37 -31.73 -10.64
N ALA A 4 -18.41 -31.34 -11.39
CA ALA A 4 -18.46 -30.03 -12.05
C ALA A 4 -18.31 -28.86 -11.07
N PHE A 5 -18.92 -28.96 -9.89
CA PHE A 5 -18.79 -27.97 -8.82
C PHE A 5 -17.36 -27.92 -8.24
N LEU A 6 -16.72 -29.07 -8.05
CA LEU A 6 -15.33 -29.13 -7.57
C LEU A 6 -14.35 -28.52 -8.57
N ASP A 7 -14.58 -28.71 -9.88
CA ASP A 7 -13.75 -28.10 -10.92
C ASP A 7 -13.95 -26.59 -11.00
N GLU A 8 -15.16 -26.09 -10.77
CA GLU A 8 -15.42 -24.65 -10.62
C GLU A 8 -14.65 -24.05 -9.43
N LEU A 9 -14.70 -24.71 -8.26
CA LEU A 9 -13.96 -24.26 -7.08
C LEU A 9 -12.44 -24.25 -7.30
N LYS A 10 -11.87 -25.27 -7.96
CA LYS A 10 -10.43 -25.30 -8.28
C LYS A 10 -10.02 -24.11 -9.15
N LYS A 11 -10.83 -23.74 -10.14
CA LYS A 11 -10.57 -22.57 -11.00
C LYS A 11 -10.53 -21.27 -10.20
N LEU A 12 -11.48 -21.06 -9.28
CA LEU A 12 -11.51 -19.88 -8.41
C LEU A 12 -10.29 -19.82 -7.48
N VAL A 13 -9.86 -20.97 -6.95
CA VAL A 13 -8.65 -21.05 -6.11
C VAL A 13 -7.40 -20.69 -6.91
N ASP A 14 -7.26 -21.19 -8.14
CA ASP A 14 -6.11 -20.91 -8.98
C ASP A 14 -6.08 -19.45 -9.47
N GLU A 15 -7.24 -18.85 -9.74
CA GLU A 15 -7.35 -17.42 -10.00
C GLU A 15 -6.90 -16.58 -8.79
N LYS A 16 -7.35 -16.94 -7.59
CA LYS A 16 -6.92 -16.26 -6.36
C LYS A 16 -5.42 -16.39 -6.11
N LYS A 17 -4.83 -17.56 -6.38
CA LYS A 17 -3.37 -17.76 -6.29
C LYS A 17 -2.62 -16.82 -7.23
N ARG A 18 -3.04 -16.70 -8.49
CA ARG A 18 -2.42 -15.79 -9.47
C ARG A 18 -2.45 -14.34 -8.99
N ILE A 19 -3.59 -13.89 -8.46
CA ILE A 19 -3.74 -12.54 -7.90
C ILE A 19 -2.77 -12.34 -6.72
N ASN A 20 -2.69 -13.31 -5.80
CA ASN A 20 -1.77 -13.21 -4.67
C ASN A 20 -0.30 -13.11 -5.15
N THR A 21 0.10 -13.93 -6.13
CA THR A 21 1.46 -13.87 -6.71
C THR A 21 1.76 -12.51 -7.34
N PHE A 22 0.79 -11.92 -8.04
CA PHE A 22 0.95 -10.57 -8.59
C PHE A 22 1.13 -9.53 -7.47
N THR A 23 0.28 -9.57 -6.44
CA THR A 23 0.36 -8.69 -5.27
C THR A 23 1.71 -8.82 -4.55
N ASP A 24 2.22 -10.04 -4.38
CA ASP A 24 3.53 -10.28 -3.76
C ASP A 24 4.67 -9.70 -4.61
N THR A 25 4.62 -9.89 -5.93
CA THR A 25 5.59 -9.32 -6.87
C THR A 25 5.57 -7.80 -6.83
N LEU A 26 4.38 -7.20 -6.76
CA LEU A 26 4.21 -5.76 -6.61
C LEU A 26 4.85 -5.27 -5.31
N HIS A 27 4.54 -5.90 -4.18
CA HIS A 27 5.15 -5.56 -2.89
C HIS A 27 6.68 -5.67 -2.91
N GLN A 28 7.24 -6.69 -3.55
CA GLN A 28 8.70 -6.84 -3.69
C GLN A 28 9.32 -5.71 -4.51
N LYS A 29 8.72 -5.34 -5.64
CA LYS A 29 9.20 -4.22 -6.48
C LYS A 29 9.15 -2.89 -5.72
N ILE A 30 8.07 -2.65 -4.98
CA ILE A 30 7.92 -1.45 -4.16
C ILE A 30 8.97 -1.42 -3.05
N ALA A 31 9.21 -2.57 -2.40
CA ALA A 31 10.21 -2.65 -1.34
C ALA A 31 11.63 -2.38 -1.86
N ALA A 32 11.97 -2.88 -3.05
CA ALA A 32 13.27 -2.64 -3.68
C ALA A 32 13.53 -1.15 -3.95
N VAL A 33 12.53 -0.42 -4.46
CA VAL A 33 12.61 1.03 -4.74
C VAL A 33 12.66 1.89 -3.47
N ASN A 34 12.18 1.35 -2.34
CA ASN A 34 12.02 2.08 -1.09
C ASN A 34 12.99 1.64 0.02
N SER A 35 14.02 0.85 -0.29
CA SER A 35 14.93 0.29 0.72
C SER A 35 15.55 1.35 1.64
N GLU A 36 16.24 2.34 1.08
CA GLU A 36 16.84 3.47 1.84
C GLU A 36 15.77 4.35 2.51
N PHE A 37 14.65 4.55 1.82
CA PHE A 37 13.53 5.34 2.34
C PHE A 37 12.92 4.75 3.61
N TYR A 38 12.83 3.41 3.73
CA TYR A 38 12.30 2.80 4.93
C TYR A 38 13.14 3.13 6.17
N ASP A 39 14.46 3.21 6.00
CA ASP A 39 15.37 3.50 7.09
C ASP A 39 15.22 4.96 7.54
N HIS A 40 15.22 5.92 6.60
CA HIS A 40 14.95 7.32 6.91
C HIS A 40 13.56 7.53 7.52
N LEU A 41 12.52 6.90 6.97
CA LEU A 41 11.16 7.02 7.46
C LEU A 41 11.03 6.48 8.90
N LYS A 42 11.66 5.35 9.22
CA LYS A 42 11.65 4.78 10.58
C LYS A 42 12.47 5.60 11.56
N GLN A 43 13.57 6.21 11.12
CA GLN A 43 14.38 7.09 11.96
C GLN A 43 13.62 8.37 12.31
N GLN A 44 12.98 9.01 11.33
CA GLN A 44 12.21 10.25 11.55
C GLN A 44 10.87 9.99 12.25
N HIS A 45 10.19 8.89 11.91
CA HIS A 45 8.85 8.56 12.40
C HIS A 45 8.76 7.14 12.98
N PRO A 46 9.44 6.86 14.10
CA PRO A 46 9.51 5.52 14.69
C PRO A 46 8.16 4.98 15.19
N LYS A 47 7.16 5.85 15.34
CA LYS A 47 5.80 5.50 15.81
C LYS A 47 4.85 5.08 14.68
N LEU A 48 5.31 5.07 13.43
CA LEU A 48 4.49 4.58 12.32
C LEU A 48 4.31 3.07 12.43
N THR A 49 3.07 2.66 12.21
CA THR A 49 2.70 1.25 12.10
C THR A 49 3.17 0.68 10.76
N ALA A 50 3.27 -0.63 10.66
CA ALA A 50 3.58 -1.30 9.39
C ALA A 50 2.61 -0.93 8.26
N TYR A 51 1.33 -0.70 8.59
CA TYR A 51 0.34 -0.25 7.61
C TYR A 51 0.64 1.17 7.10
N GLU A 52 0.97 2.10 7.99
CA GLU A 52 1.30 3.48 7.62
C GLU A 52 2.58 3.55 6.81
N ILE A 53 3.60 2.74 7.17
CA ILE A 53 4.84 2.61 6.41
C ILE A 53 4.56 2.14 4.97
N LYS A 54 3.69 1.13 4.80
CA LYS A 54 3.25 0.69 3.46
C LYS A 54 2.54 1.80 2.70
N LEU A 55 1.64 2.53 3.35
CA LEU A 55 0.95 3.65 2.73
C LEU A 55 1.92 4.73 2.25
N CYS A 56 2.94 5.09 3.05
CA CYS A 56 3.97 6.03 2.62
C CYS A 56 4.72 5.54 1.38
N ALA A 57 5.13 4.26 1.35
CA ALA A 57 5.83 3.67 0.22
C ALA A 57 4.99 3.69 -1.07
N LEU A 58 3.67 3.45 -0.97
CA LEU A 58 2.75 3.52 -2.11
C LEU A 58 2.54 4.96 -2.61
N ILE A 59 2.52 5.94 -1.72
CA ILE A 59 2.41 7.36 -2.10
C ILE A 59 3.70 7.80 -2.81
N ARG A 60 4.88 7.45 -2.27
CA ARG A 60 6.20 7.85 -2.80
C ARG A 60 6.44 7.39 -4.24
N ILE A 61 5.91 6.24 -4.63
CA ILE A 61 5.97 5.74 -6.02
C ILE A 61 4.89 6.36 -6.93
N ASN A 62 4.20 7.41 -6.46
CA ASN A 62 3.20 8.19 -7.17
C ASN A 62 1.95 7.40 -7.61
N LEU A 63 1.48 6.45 -6.78
CA LEU A 63 0.19 5.81 -7.03
C LEU A 63 -0.97 6.72 -6.64
N ASP A 64 -2.04 6.65 -7.44
CA ASP A 64 -3.25 7.39 -7.13
C ASP A 64 -4.02 6.74 -5.96
N THR A 65 -5.05 7.44 -5.48
CA THR A 65 -5.81 6.98 -4.32
C THR A 65 -6.61 5.70 -4.59
N LYS A 66 -7.05 5.49 -5.83
CA LYS A 66 -7.83 4.32 -6.22
C LYS A 66 -6.95 3.09 -6.30
N ASP A 67 -5.74 3.23 -6.83
CA ASP A 67 -4.74 2.18 -6.91
C ASP A 67 -4.25 1.80 -5.50
N ILE A 68 -3.96 2.80 -4.65
CA ILE A 68 -3.65 2.58 -3.23
C ILE A 68 -4.77 1.81 -2.54
N ALA A 69 -6.03 2.21 -2.76
CA ALA A 69 -7.18 1.54 -2.16
C ALA A 69 -7.30 0.08 -2.62
N THR A 70 -7.07 -0.18 -3.91
CA THR A 70 -7.06 -1.52 -4.50
C THR A 70 -5.97 -2.39 -3.88
N ILE A 71 -4.74 -1.89 -3.79
CA ILE A 71 -3.59 -2.64 -3.24
C ILE A 71 -3.78 -2.93 -1.75
N LEU A 72 -4.30 -1.97 -1.00
CA LEU A 72 -4.58 -2.13 0.43
C LEU A 72 -5.88 -2.88 0.72
N ASN A 73 -6.65 -3.23 -0.31
CA ASN A 73 -7.96 -3.87 -0.23
C ASN A 73 -8.93 -3.12 0.70
N ILE A 74 -9.04 -1.81 0.49
CA ILE A 74 -9.93 -0.89 1.23
C ILE A 74 -10.73 -0.01 0.27
N SER A 75 -11.70 0.74 0.79
CA SER A 75 -12.41 1.73 -0.03
C SER A 75 -11.53 2.97 -0.31
N PRO A 76 -11.76 3.69 -1.43
CA PRO A 76 -11.09 4.97 -1.69
C PRO A 76 -11.32 6.02 -0.58
N ALA A 77 -12.50 6.00 0.06
CA ALA A 77 -12.79 6.86 1.21
C ALA A 77 -11.94 6.51 2.44
N SER A 78 -11.74 5.21 2.68
CA SER A 78 -10.83 4.71 3.72
C SER A 78 -9.38 5.13 3.42
N ALA A 79 -8.93 5.00 2.16
CA ALA A 79 -7.60 5.44 1.76
C ALA A 79 -7.39 6.95 1.98
N ASN A 80 -8.37 7.79 1.64
CA ASN A 80 -8.33 9.22 1.93
C ASN A 80 -8.25 9.52 3.43
N THR A 81 -9.04 8.80 4.24
CA THR A 81 -9.00 8.93 5.71
C THR A 81 -7.63 8.52 6.26
N SER A 82 -7.03 7.44 5.75
CA SER A 82 -5.69 7.02 6.14
C SER A 82 -4.64 8.07 5.77
N LYS A 83 -4.67 8.64 4.55
CA LYS A 83 -3.76 9.74 4.15
C LYS A 83 -3.90 10.96 5.06
N TYR A 84 -5.12 11.35 5.41
CA TYR A 84 -5.36 12.47 6.32
C TYR A 84 -4.76 12.23 7.71
N ARG A 85 -4.97 11.04 8.28
CA ARG A 85 -4.39 10.65 9.57
C ARG A 85 -2.87 10.59 9.51
N LEU A 86 -2.34 10.08 8.39
CA LEU A 86 -0.91 10.00 8.14
C LEU A 86 -0.27 11.40 8.12
N ARG A 87 -0.86 12.37 7.41
CA ARG A 87 -0.38 13.77 7.40
C ARG A 87 -0.25 14.34 8.81
N LYS A 88 -1.27 14.14 9.66
CA LYS A 88 -1.25 14.57 11.06
C LYS A 88 -0.14 13.88 11.85
N LYS A 89 0.06 12.58 11.64
CA LYS A 89 1.06 11.79 12.35
C LYS A 89 2.49 12.12 11.94
N LEU A 90 2.69 12.53 10.69
CA LEU A 90 3.94 13.07 10.15
C LEU A 90 4.15 14.56 10.53
N ASN A 91 3.21 15.17 11.28
CA ASN A 91 3.23 16.58 11.66
C ASN A 91 3.33 17.56 10.49
N LEU A 92 2.69 17.24 9.36
CA LEU A 92 2.66 18.10 8.19
C LEU A 92 1.66 19.24 8.35
N LYS A 93 2.06 20.43 7.93
CA LYS A 93 1.20 21.61 7.86
C LYS A 93 0.21 21.52 6.69
N PRO A 94 -0.85 22.33 6.67
CA PRO A 94 -1.80 22.35 5.55
C PRO A 94 -1.16 22.62 4.19
N GLU A 95 -0.13 23.46 4.15
CA GLU A 95 0.61 23.85 2.95
C GLU A 95 1.61 22.79 2.46
N ASP A 96 2.01 21.86 3.33
CA ASP A 96 2.97 20.81 2.96
C ASP A 96 2.30 19.78 2.06
N ASP A 97 2.89 19.46 0.91
CA ASP A 97 2.42 18.33 0.11
C ASP A 97 2.94 17.01 0.69
N LEU A 98 2.06 16.00 0.77
CA LEU A 98 2.41 14.71 1.38
C LEU A 98 3.36 13.91 0.48
N PHE A 99 3.18 13.99 -0.83
CA PHE A 99 4.03 13.30 -1.79
C PHE A 99 5.42 13.94 -1.82
N ASP A 100 5.51 15.27 -1.89
CA ASP A 100 6.78 15.99 -1.90
C ASP A 100 7.57 15.74 -0.61
N TYR A 101 6.89 15.75 0.55
CA TYR A 101 7.51 15.41 1.83
C TYR A 101 8.13 14.00 1.81
N LEU A 102 7.38 13.00 1.33
CA LEU A 102 7.85 11.61 1.30
C LEU A 102 8.93 11.36 0.25
N ASN A 103 8.96 12.13 -0.83
CA ASN A 103 10.02 12.10 -1.84
C ASN A 103 11.33 12.73 -1.36
N ALA A 104 11.25 13.71 -0.47
CA ALA A 104 12.42 14.38 0.11
C ALA A 104 13.09 13.58 1.25
N LEU A 105 12.45 12.50 1.73
CA LEU A 105 13.01 11.52 2.68
C LEU A 105 13.85 10.45 1.96
#